data_AF-A0A8B8DQR3-F1
#
_entry.id   AF-A0A8B8DQR3-F1
#
_cell.length_a   1.000
_cell.length_b   1.000
_cell.length_c   1.000
_cell.angle_alpha   90.00
_cell.angle_beta   90.00
_cell.angle_gamma   90.00
#
_symmetry.space_group_name_H-M   'P 1'
#
loop_
_entity.id
_entity.type
_entity.pdbx_description
1 polymer ?
#
loop_
_entity_poly.entity_id
_entity_poly.type
_entity_poly.pdbx_seq_one_letter_code
_entity_poly.pdbx_strand_id
1 'polypeptide(L)'
;MAGRDTAWLDDSHLSFLIEDNLVNAIGIPDLQRVRRHIMDVLDKLHRHNDQMEVIRSGGAAEGFRMRGSDVDQMYVDKKTKVVTEIPKDVGKNFQISVVRLIRPPDVPPGYIKLIVLTPNTPWAHIRECTQKVFGEFLLSSEAFLKWHQKMNKTGVRHGPCVMQKTQFGIDQDIAFCLEFKSWPESANEWINRHRLYEWPSKQLINKIKSKGCHIMAIGSKTLKSTSCKLNVGESMWMEDPFQWRLSFSLAEKYLVYDFNNTQFLVYGILKILNQELFSKDPVVKNCICSYFLKTILFWAIEETPFEYWIPEKLIFCVDMCFQKLIEWLENGFCPNYFIRENNMFLGKVQEWELGYISKQLSDIYQEGWRCLLRCPSLFHLKKALEDARLLISPFSYPVSNPEEDFRALKTNVRDRDSSYVEKDVDCALFAEITTVLTNVSNADVLEQELQNSLALEIKEDLDRFDLEILQVRRLHQLCPLALVYLNISSTQQRSRRRYQYLRRAFCYLHLVRFADISRGNLTLATAYYCLGRFESAIKYIKEYHSILEENLGFIYISARHAVASSDPHYPTNICGRGWSAMARCL
;
A
#
# COMPACT_ATOMS: atom_id res chain seq x y z
N MET A 1 28.42 26.09 -11.34
CA MET A 1 28.92 25.41 -12.56
C MET A 1 30.44 25.38 -12.51
N ALA A 2 31.00 24.27 -12.06
CA ALA A 2 32.38 23.83 -12.27
C ALA A 2 32.31 22.31 -12.23
N GLY A 3 32.70 21.65 -13.32
CA GLY A 3 32.45 20.24 -13.58
C GLY A 3 33.08 19.33 -12.55
N ARG A 4 32.24 18.56 -11.85
CA ARG A 4 32.58 17.18 -11.49
C ARG A 4 32.08 16.35 -12.67
N ASP A 5 32.91 15.51 -13.27
CA ASP A 5 32.42 14.40 -14.07
C ASP A 5 31.61 13.52 -13.13
N THR A 6 30.31 13.81 -12.99
CA THR A 6 29.44 13.06 -12.09
C THR A 6 29.13 11.74 -12.77
N ALA A 7 29.52 10.62 -12.15
CA ALA A 7 29.15 9.28 -12.60
C ALA A 7 27.61 9.11 -12.73
N TRP A 8 26.84 10.00 -12.10
CA TRP A 8 25.43 10.25 -12.33
C TRP A 8 25.24 11.14 -13.56
N LEU A 9 25.06 10.49 -14.71
CA LEU A 9 24.87 11.14 -16.00
C LEU A 9 23.41 11.65 -16.11
N ASP A 10 23.22 12.96 -16.18
CA ASP A 10 21.93 13.60 -16.45
C ASP A 10 21.65 13.59 -17.96
N ASP A 11 21.40 12.40 -18.51
CA ASP A 11 21.07 12.18 -19.93
C ASP A 11 19.62 11.72 -20.07
N SER A 12 18.83 12.49 -20.82
CA SER A 12 17.41 12.22 -21.03
C SER A 12 17.13 10.84 -21.65
N HIS A 13 17.97 10.37 -22.56
CA HIS A 13 17.79 9.09 -23.21
C HIS A 13 18.04 7.94 -22.24
N LEU A 14 19.08 8.05 -21.40
CA LEU A 14 19.33 7.09 -20.33
C LEU A 14 18.18 7.06 -19.31
N SER A 15 17.65 8.22 -18.93
CA SER A 15 16.48 8.32 -18.03
C SER A 15 15.27 7.57 -18.60
N PHE A 16 14.96 7.75 -19.90
CA PHE A 16 13.86 7.03 -20.55
C PHE A 16 14.12 5.52 -20.66
N LEU A 17 15.35 5.10 -20.97
CA LEU A 17 15.70 3.68 -21.01
C LEU A 17 15.49 3.01 -19.64
N ILE A 18 15.86 3.69 -18.56
CA ILE A 18 15.64 3.20 -17.19
C ILE A 18 14.15 3.15 -16.87
N GLU A 19 13.41 4.23 -17.14
CA GLU A 19 11.94 4.28 -16.97
C GLU A 19 11.23 3.10 -17.66
N ASP A 20 11.53 2.87 -18.95
CA ASP A 20 10.95 1.79 -19.75
C ASP A 20 11.20 0.41 -19.14
N ASN A 21 12.38 0.21 -18.55
CA ASN A 21 12.75 -1.07 -17.92
C ASN A 21 12.19 -1.22 -16.50
N LEU A 22 11.95 -0.12 -15.78
CA LEU A 22 11.34 -0.13 -14.45
C LEU A 22 9.90 -0.62 -14.47
N VAL A 23 9.21 -0.55 -15.60
CA VAL A 23 7.87 -1.14 -15.77
C VAL A 23 7.86 -2.64 -15.39
N ASN A 24 8.93 -3.38 -15.67
CA ASN A 24 9.02 -4.80 -15.33
C ASN A 24 9.27 -5.05 -13.83
N ALA A 25 9.91 -4.10 -13.14
CA ALA A 25 10.30 -4.22 -11.74
C ALA A 25 9.27 -3.64 -10.77
N ILE A 26 8.78 -2.45 -11.07
CA ILE A 26 7.89 -1.64 -10.24
C ILE A 26 6.45 -1.79 -10.71
N GLY A 27 6.22 -1.77 -12.03
CA GLY A 27 4.92 -1.68 -12.69
C GLY A 27 4.69 -0.31 -13.33
N ILE A 28 3.62 -0.18 -14.12
CA ILE A 28 3.24 1.06 -14.80
C ILE A 28 2.64 2.06 -13.77
N PRO A 29 3.22 3.27 -13.58
CA PRO A 29 2.77 4.23 -12.57
C PRO A 29 1.28 4.58 -12.61
N ASP A 30 0.71 4.82 -13.80
CA ASP A 30 -0.70 5.19 -13.94
C ASP A 30 -1.63 4.04 -13.53
N LEU A 31 -1.29 2.81 -13.92
CA LEU A 31 -2.03 1.63 -13.50
C LEU A 31 -1.96 1.42 -11.98
N GLN A 32 -0.82 1.75 -11.35
CA GLN A 32 -0.70 1.67 -9.90
C GLN A 32 -1.56 2.71 -9.21
N ARG A 33 -1.69 3.94 -9.75
CA ARG A 33 -2.61 4.97 -9.22
C ARG A 33 -4.05 4.46 -9.22
N VAL A 34 -4.48 3.86 -10.32
CA VAL A 34 -5.82 3.26 -10.45
C VAL A 34 -6.01 2.11 -9.45
N ARG A 35 -5.04 1.21 -9.33
CA ARG A 35 -5.10 0.10 -8.35
C ARG A 35 -5.21 0.57 -6.92
N ARG A 36 -4.42 1.59 -6.52
CA ARG A 36 -4.50 2.18 -5.18
C ARG A 36 -5.91 2.66 -4.86
N HIS A 37 -6.52 3.35 -5.81
CA HIS A 37 -7.88 3.85 -5.67
C HIS A 37 -8.90 2.70 -5.56
N ILE A 38 -8.81 1.68 -6.42
CA ILE A 38 -9.64 0.47 -6.31
C ILE A 38 -9.49 -0.19 -4.94
N MET A 39 -8.26 -0.33 -4.43
CA MET A 39 -8.01 -0.91 -3.11
C MET A 39 -8.66 -0.11 -1.98
N ASP A 40 -8.66 1.23 -2.07
CA ASP A 40 -9.32 2.11 -1.10
C ASP A 40 -10.85 1.97 -1.13
N VAL A 41 -11.45 1.89 -2.32
CA VAL A 41 -12.90 1.65 -2.47
C VAL A 41 -13.28 0.28 -1.91
N LEU A 42 -12.50 -0.75 -2.25
CA LEU A 42 -12.70 -2.09 -1.71
C LEU A 42 -12.47 -2.11 -0.19
N ASP A 43 -11.54 -1.33 0.36
CA ASP A 43 -11.37 -1.21 1.81
C ASP A 43 -12.61 -0.67 2.50
N LYS A 44 -13.21 0.39 1.95
CA LYS A 44 -14.49 0.92 2.45
C LYS A 44 -15.58 -0.14 2.37
N LEU A 45 -15.65 -0.88 1.27
CA LEU A 45 -16.66 -1.92 1.04
C LEU A 45 -16.59 -3.05 2.06
N HIS A 46 -15.42 -3.67 2.21
CA HIS A 46 -15.28 -4.83 3.08
C HIS A 46 -15.48 -4.47 4.56
N ARG A 47 -15.31 -3.20 4.94
CA ARG A 47 -15.33 -2.74 6.34
C ARG A 47 -16.44 -1.75 6.68
N HIS A 48 -17.46 -1.58 5.82
CA HIS A 48 -18.53 -0.58 5.97
C HIS A 48 -19.27 -0.65 7.32
N ASN A 49 -19.26 -1.78 8.02
CA ASN A 49 -19.89 -1.99 9.33
C ASN A 49 -18.93 -2.50 10.42
N ASP A 50 -17.62 -2.46 10.19
CA ASP A 50 -16.65 -2.93 11.19
C ASP A 50 -16.57 -1.96 12.37
N GLN A 51 -16.49 -2.50 13.58
CA GLN A 51 -16.30 -1.69 14.79
C GLN A 51 -14.89 -1.10 14.91
N MET A 52 -13.98 -1.48 14.01
CA MET A 52 -12.60 -1.03 13.93
C MET A 52 -12.34 -0.52 12.52
N GLU A 53 -11.77 0.68 12.39
CA GLU A 53 -11.25 1.12 11.11
C GLU A 53 -9.90 0.45 10.86
N VAL A 54 -9.65 0.06 9.61
CA VAL A 54 -8.35 -0.48 9.21
C VAL A 54 -7.78 0.39 8.12
N ILE A 55 -6.57 0.87 8.35
CA ILE A 55 -5.80 1.63 7.38
C ILE A 55 -4.74 0.69 6.79
N ARG A 56 -4.83 0.44 5.48
CA ARG A 56 -3.78 -0.26 4.74
C ARG A 56 -2.69 0.73 4.32
N SER A 57 -1.45 0.38 4.65
CA SER A 57 -0.23 1.07 4.24
C SER A 57 0.84 0.05 3.80
N GLY A 58 2.07 0.51 3.57
CA GLY A 58 3.15 -0.35 3.09
C GLY A 58 3.25 -0.36 1.57
N GLY A 59 4.30 -0.99 1.04
CA GLY A 59 4.66 -0.87 -0.37
C GLY A 59 3.54 -1.28 -1.33
N ALA A 60 2.84 -2.37 -1.03
CA ALA A 60 1.77 -2.84 -1.90
C ALA A 60 0.51 -1.94 -1.85
N ALA A 61 0.16 -1.38 -0.69
CA ALA A 61 -0.95 -0.42 -0.57
C ALA A 61 -0.63 0.95 -1.20
N GLU A 62 0.66 1.28 -1.33
CA GLU A 62 1.18 2.42 -2.07
C GLU A 62 1.29 2.14 -3.59
N GLY A 63 0.91 0.94 -4.04
CA GLY A 63 0.83 0.58 -5.45
C GLY A 63 2.04 -0.17 -6.02
N PHE A 64 3.09 -0.45 -5.22
CA PHE A 64 4.24 -1.20 -5.71
C PHE A 64 3.94 -2.70 -5.88
N ARG A 65 4.50 -3.30 -6.94
CA ARG A 65 4.45 -4.76 -7.19
C ARG A 65 5.86 -5.37 -7.25
N MET A 66 6.76 -4.89 -6.39
CA MET A 66 8.09 -5.46 -6.23
C MET A 66 8.03 -6.74 -5.38
N ARG A 67 8.93 -7.70 -5.63
CA ARG A 67 9.07 -8.90 -4.80
C ARG A 67 9.40 -8.50 -3.36
N GLY A 68 8.63 -9.00 -2.40
CA GLY A 68 8.79 -8.63 -0.98
C GLY A 68 8.13 -7.30 -0.60
N SER A 69 7.27 -6.73 -1.45
CA SER A 69 6.39 -5.63 -1.04
C SER A 69 5.42 -6.11 0.05
N ASP A 70 5.46 -5.41 1.18
CA ASP A 70 4.63 -5.63 2.36
C ASP A 70 3.23 -4.99 2.21
N VAL A 71 2.28 -5.53 2.97
CA VAL A 71 0.99 -4.90 3.26
C VAL A 71 0.91 -4.74 4.76
N ASP A 72 1.04 -3.52 5.23
CA ASP A 72 0.87 -3.17 6.64
C ASP A 72 -0.59 -2.84 6.91
N GLN A 73 -1.10 -3.29 8.06
CA GLN A 73 -2.46 -2.98 8.49
C GLN A 73 -2.45 -2.31 9.85
N MET A 74 -3.03 -1.12 9.93
CA MET A 74 -3.29 -0.43 11.20
C MET A 74 -4.76 -0.57 11.57
N TYR A 75 -5.05 -1.28 12.66
CA TYR A 75 -6.37 -1.35 13.29
C TYR A 75 -6.51 -0.17 14.26
N VAL A 76 -7.45 0.71 13.96
CA VAL A 76 -7.67 1.96 14.67
C VAL A 76 -8.81 1.78 15.68
N ASP A 77 -8.49 1.94 16.96
CA ASP A 77 -9.48 1.95 18.04
C ASP A 77 -10.27 3.26 18.06
N LYS A 78 -11.52 3.19 17.59
CA LYS A 78 -12.49 4.30 17.62
C LYS A 78 -13.29 4.40 18.93
N LYS A 79 -13.14 3.43 19.84
CA LYS A 79 -13.88 3.37 21.11
C LYS A 79 -13.18 4.15 22.22
N THR A 80 -11.91 4.49 21.99
CA THR A 80 -11.10 5.33 22.87
C THR A 80 -10.92 6.71 22.28
N LYS A 81 -11.36 7.73 23.02
CA LYS A 81 -11.19 9.14 22.66
C LYS A 81 -9.89 9.67 23.25
N VAL A 82 -8.95 10.05 22.38
CA VAL A 82 -7.72 10.75 22.78
C VAL A 82 -7.94 12.27 22.76
N VAL A 83 -7.55 12.97 23.84
CA VAL A 83 -7.75 14.41 24.03
C VAL A 83 -6.48 15.10 24.55
N THR A 84 -6.34 16.40 24.34
CA THR A 84 -5.24 17.21 24.91
C THR A 84 -5.65 17.88 26.22
N GLU A 85 -6.88 18.38 26.26
CA GLU A 85 -7.51 19.00 27.44
C GLU A 85 -8.50 18.05 28.09
N ILE A 86 -8.68 18.19 29.41
CA ILE A 86 -9.64 17.39 30.18
C ILE A 86 -11.07 17.87 29.87
N PRO A 87 -11.95 17.03 29.29
CA PRO A 87 -13.33 17.43 29.04
C PRO A 87 -14.10 17.70 30.33
N LYS A 88 -15.02 18.67 30.32
CA LYS A 88 -15.83 19.04 31.50
C LYS A 88 -16.76 17.92 32.00
N ASP A 89 -17.11 16.96 31.14
CA ASP A 89 -18.06 15.88 31.43
C ASP A 89 -17.39 14.48 31.58
N VAL A 90 -16.08 14.43 31.82
CA VAL A 90 -15.38 13.17 32.09
C VAL A 90 -16.04 12.43 33.26
N GLY A 91 -16.45 11.18 33.03
CA GLY A 91 -17.06 10.32 34.06
C GLY A 91 -18.60 10.27 34.06
N LYS A 92 -19.30 11.10 33.27
CA LYS A 92 -20.77 11.01 33.14
C LYS A 92 -21.24 9.99 32.11
N ASN A 93 -20.38 9.62 31.16
CA ASN A 93 -20.68 8.66 30.11
C ASN A 93 -19.71 7.46 30.17
N PHE A 94 -20.13 6.38 30.83
CA PHE A 94 -19.31 5.18 31.05
C PHE A 94 -19.06 4.34 29.78
N GLN A 95 -19.66 4.69 28.63
CA GLN A 95 -19.50 3.93 27.40
C GLN A 95 -18.24 4.31 26.59
N ILE A 96 -17.62 5.47 26.85
CA ILE A 96 -16.48 5.98 26.08
C ILE A 96 -15.24 6.01 26.97
N SER A 97 -14.16 5.35 26.53
CA SER A 97 -12.85 5.48 27.17
C SER A 97 -12.24 6.83 26.80
N VAL A 98 -11.73 7.60 27.77
CA VAL A 98 -11.06 8.87 27.52
C VAL A 98 -9.63 8.83 28.03
N VAL A 99 -8.69 9.16 27.15
CA VAL A 99 -7.26 9.19 27.44
C VAL A 99 -6.71 10.56 27.05
N ARG A 100 -5.94 11.18 27.93
CA ARG A 100 -5.28 12.46 27.71
C ARG A 100 -3.85 12.25 27.22
N LEU A 101 -3.54 12.85 26.08
CA LEU A 101 -2.19 12.94 25.53
C LEU A 101 -1.41 14.03 26.25
N ILE A 102 -0.19 13.70 26.68
CA ILE A 102 0.77 14.64 27.23
C ILE A 102 2.16 14.42 26.61
N ARG A 103 2.94 15.49 26.49
CA ARG A 103 4.36 15.43 26.12
C ARG A 103 5.20 16.15 27.17
N PRO A 104 5.62 15.44 28.22
CA PRO A 104 6.59 15.96 29.18
C PRO A 104 7.94 16.33 28.53
N PRO A 105 8.73 17.24 29.11
CA PRO A 105 10.02 17.66 28.56
C PRO A 105 11.06 16.53 28.43
N ASP A 106 10.96 15.48 29.25
CA ASP A 106 11.82 14.28 29.20
C ASP A 106 11.50 13.34 28.03
N VAL A 107 10.37 13.54 27.35
CA VAL A 107 9.93 12.67 26.26
C VAL A 107 10.48 13.19 24.92
N PRO A 108 11.19 12.34 24.15
CA PRO A 108 11.79 12.76 22.89
C PRO A 108 10.74 13.18 21.85
N PRO A 109 11.10 14.04 20.88
CA PRO A 109 10.21 14.41 19.78
C PRO A 109 9.61 13.18 19.08
N GLY A 110 8.34 13.26 18.71
CA GLY A 110 7.61 12.14 18.10
C GLY A 110 7.04 11.10 19.08
N TYR A 111 7.39 11.19 20.37
CA TYR A 111 6.82 10.36 21.43
C TYR A 111 5.96 11.18 22.40
N ILE A 112 5.00 10.50 23.01
CA ILE A 112 4.05 11.05 23.99
C ILE A 112 3.78 10.05 25.11
N LYS A 113 3.20 10.49 26.23
CA LYS A 113 2.61 9.63 27.27
C LYS A 113 1.10 9.81 27.28
N LEU A 114 0.39 8.80 27.77
CA LEU A 114 -1.07 8.74 27.77
C LEU A 114 -1.60 8.57 29.20
N ILE A 115 -2.33 9.57 29.71
CA ILE A 115 -3.02 9.52 31.01
C ILE A 115 -4.46 9.05 30.80
N VAL A 116 -4.85 7.96 31.43
CA VAL A 116 -6.21 7.41 31.37
C VAL A 116 -7.10 8.17 32.35
N LEU A 117 -8.05 8.93 31.81
CA LEU A 117 -9.01 9.71 32.61
C LEU A 117 -10.20 8.88 33.10
N THR A 118 -10.46 7.76 32.42
CA THR A 118 -11.56 6.83 32.75
C THR A 118 -11.02 5.42 33.03
N PRO A 119 -10.32 5.19 34.17
CA PRO A 119 -9.68 3.91 34.45
C PRO A 119 -10.67 2.75 34.60
N ASN A 120 -11.92 3.03 35.00
CA ASN A 120 -13.00 2.04 35.15
C ASN A 120 -13.78 1.79 33.85
N THR A 121 -13.17 2.04 32.69
CA THR A 121 -13.78 1.83 31.38
C THR A 121 -14.19 0.36 31.16
N PRO A 122 -15.31 0.07 30.47
CA PRO A 122 -15.69 -1.30 30.11
C PRO A 122 -14.70 -1.95 29.13
N TRP A 123 -13.92 -1.15 28.42
CA TRP A 123 -12.97 -1.58 27.40
C TRP A 123 -11.72 -2.22 28.02
N ALA A 124 -11.65 -3.56 27.96
CA ALA A 124 -10.61 -4.37 28.62
C ALA A 124 -9.18 -4.01 28.19
N HIS A 125 -8.96 -3.76 26.89
CA HIS A 125 -7.64 -3.41 26.34
C HIS A 125 -7.08 -2.10 26.90
N ILE A 126 -7.94 -1.17 27.31
CA ILE A 126 -7.51 0.05 28.02
C ILE A 126 -7.37 -0.24 29.51
N ARG A 127 -8.40 -0.80 30.14
CA ARG A 127 -8.45 -1.03 31.60
C ARG A 127 -7.29 -1.90 32.09
N GLU A 128 -7.01 -3.02 31.43
CA GLU A 128 -5.97 -3.96 31.83
C GLU A 128 -4.56 -3.47 31.53
N CYS A 129 -4.41 -2.52 30.61
CA CYS A 129 -3.13 -1.94 30.23
C CYS A 129 -2.82 -0.63 30.96
N THR A 130 -3.74 -0.17 31.81
CA THR A 130 -3.59 1.02 32.64
C THR A 130 -2.85 0.66 33.93
N GLN A 131 -1.83 1.45 34.29
CA GLN A 131 -1.06 1.27 35.51
C GLN A 131 -1.00 2.57 36.30
N LYS A 132 -1.06 2.48 37.64
CA LYS A 132 -0.95 3.65 38.51
C LYS A 132 0.52 3.94 38.79
N VAL A 133 1.03 5.06 38.29
CA VAL A 133 2.43 5.47 38.38
C VAL A 133 2.47 6.90 38.92
N PHE A 134 3.15 7.13 40.04
CA PHE A 134 3.23 8.44 40.71
C PHE A 134 1.89 9.16 40.93
N GLY A 135 0.82 8.40 41.20
CA GLY A 135 -0.51 8.95 41.45
C GLY A 135 -1.39 9.13 40.21
N GLU A 136 -0.82 9.05 39.01
CA GLU A 136 -1.55 9.11 37.73
C GLU A 136 -1.80 7.71 37.16
N PHE A 137 -2.84 7.58 36.36
CA PHE A 137 -3.13 6.35 35.63
C PHE A 137 -2.54 6.45 34.22
N LEU A 138 -1.42 5.79 33.96
CA LEU A 138 -0.75 5.79 32.66
C LEU A 138 -1.14 4.55 31.85
N LEU A 139 -1.33 4.73 30.54
CA LEU A 139 -1.54 3.62 29.62
C LEU A 139 -0.19 3.08 29.15
N SER A 140 0.13 1.83 29.49
CA SER A 140 1.38 1.19 29.06
C SER A 140 1.28 0.69 27.62
N SER A 141 2.18 1.16 26.75
CA SER A 141 2.30 0.70 25.37
C SER A 141 2.76 -0.76 25.30
N GLU A 142 3.68 -1.15 26.19
CA GLU A 142 4.14 -2.54 26.28
C GLU A 142 3.01 -3.49 26.70
N ALA A 143 2.23 -3.13 27.74
CA ALA A 143 1.09 -3.93 28.18
C ALA A 143 0.02 -4.01 27.08
N PHE A 144 -0.25 -2.90 26.39
CA PHE A 144 -1.20 -2.83 25.29
C PHE A 144 -0.81 -3.77 24.14
N LEU A 145 0.45 -3.74 23.71
CA LEU A 145 0.93 -4.62 22.66
C LEU A 145 0.88 -6.09 23.08
N LYS A 146 1.27 -6.40 24.32
CA LYS A 146 1.14 -7.76 24.90
C LYS A 146 -0.32 -8.22 24.96
N TRP A 147 -1.27 -7.34 25.25
CA TRP A 147 -2.69 -7.64 25.28
C TRP A 147 -3.19 -8.08 23.90
N HIS A 148 -2.85 -7.32 22.86
CA HIS A 148 -3.20 -7.68 21.47
C HIS A 148 -2.47 -8.93 20.99
N GLN A 149 -1.21 -9.13 21.39
CA GLN A 149 -0.47 -10.35 21.08
C GLN A 149 -1.15 -11.60 21.66
N LYS A 150 -1.71 -11.54 22.87
CA LYS A 150 -2.45 -12.69 23.47
C LYS A 150 -3.68 -13.10 22.65
N MET A 151 -4.28 -12.18 21.90
CA MET A 151 -5.40 -12.49 21.01
C MET A 151 -4.98 -13.30 19.78
N ASN A 152 -3.69 -13.26 19.42
CA ASN A 152 -3.13 -13.99 18.29
C ASN A 152 -2.07 -15.00 18.78
N LYS A 153 -2.47 -16.26 18.99
CA LYS A 153 -1.62 -17.31 19.58
C LYS A 153 -0.32 -17.58 18.80
N THR A 154 -0.25 -17.25 17.51
CA THR A 154 0.94 -17.39 16.65
C THR A 154 1.66 -16.07 16.40
N GLY A 155 1.16 -14.98 16.99
CA GLY A 155 1.64 -13.62 16.78
C GLY A 155 3.02 -13.38 17.38
N VAL A 156 3.97 -12.94 16.56
CA VAL A 156 5.31 -12.53 17.01
C VAL A 156 5.39 -11.01 17.00
N ARG A 157 5.96 -10.42 18.04
CA ARG A 157 6.17 -8.97 18.10
C ARG A 157 7.16 -8.53 17.01
N HIS A 158 6.77 -7.56 16.20
CA HIS A 158 7.63 -6.88 15.23
C HIS A 158 7.49 -5.36 15.37
N GLY A 159 8.36 -4.74 16.16
CA GLY A 159 8.25 -3.32 16.51
C GLY A 159 6.90 -2.99 17.20
N PRO A 160 6.09 -2.05 16.67
CA PRO A 160 4.75 -1.74 17.16
C PRO A 160 3.68 -2.73 16.66
N CYS A 161 4.05 -3.73 15.86
CA CYS A 161 3.14 -4.66 15.21
C CYS A 161 3.18 -6.05 15.87
N VAL A 162 2.10 -6.80 15.65
CA VAL A 162 2.03 -8.24 15.88
C VAL A 162 2.00 -8.91 14.50
N MET A 163 3.10 -9.55 14.14
CA MET A 163 3.22 -10.30 12.89
C MET A 163 2.32 -11.52 12.94
N GLN A 164 1.39 -11.62 12.00
CA GLN A 164 0.53 -12.78 11.81
C GLN A 164 1.03 -13.63 10.66
N LYS A 165 1.48 -14.86 10.97
CA LYS A 165 1.75 -15.88 9.96
C LYS A 165 0.45 -16.40 9.40
N THR A 166 0.15 -16.08 8.14
CA THR A 166 -1.00 -16.66 7.44
C THR A 166 -0.65 -18.07 6.93
N GLN A 167 -1.64 -18.96 6.80
CA GLN A 167 -1.44 -20.33 6.27
C GLN A 167 -0.84 -20.37 4.85
N PHE A 168 -0.82 -19.23 4.16
CA PHE A 168 -0.37 -19.08 2.78
C PHE A 168 1.01 -18.37 2.66
N GLY A 169 1.71 -18.15 3.78
CA GLY A 169 3.11 -17.70 3.76
C GLY A 169 3.33 -16.21 3.50
N ILE A 170 2.28 -15.38 3.59
CA ILE A 170 2.44 -13.92 3.61
C ILE A 170 2.38 -13.48 5.07
N ASP A 171 3.51 -13.07 5.62
CA ASP A 171 3.58 -12.43 6.92
C ASP A 171 2.87 -11.07 6.83
N GLN A 172 1.87 -10.84 7.69
CA GLN A 172 1.18 -9.56 7.79
C GLN A 172 1.53 -8.88 9.10
N ASP A 173 2.06 -7.67 9.03
CA ASP A 173 2.30 -6.84 10.20
C ASP A 173 1.02 -6.09 10.57
N ILE A 174 0.45 -6.46 11.72
CA ILE A 174 -0.76 -5.84 12.25
C ILE A 174 -0.40 -4.91 13.39
N ALA A 175 -0.61 -3.62 13.18
CA ALA A 175 -0.50 -2.59 14.20
C ALA A 175 -1.86 -2.30 14.82
N PHE A 176 -1.92 -2.23 16.15
CA PHE A 176 -3.09 -1.69 16.86
C PHE A 176 -2.76 -0.29 17.37
N CYS A 177 -3.63 0.68 17.08
CA CYS A 177 -3.35 2.08 17.35
C CYS A 177 -4.59 2.84 17.84
N LEU A 178 -4.36 3.99 18.47
CA LEU A 178 -5.42 4.90 18.89
C LEU A 178 -5.54 6.06 17.89
N GLU A 179 -6.77 6.49 17.61
CA GLU A 179 -7.04 7.66 16.78
C GLU A 179 -6.81 8.95 17.58
N PHE A 180 -6.06 9.89 17.01
CA PHE A 180 -5.98 11.26 17.51
C PHE A 180 -6.45 12.23 16.43
N LYS A 181 -7.72 12.62 16.52
CA LYS A 181 -8.41 13.44 15.50
C LYS A 181 -7.86 14.86 15.33
N SER A 182 -7.09 15.34 16.31
CA SER A 182 -6.47 16.66 16.24
C SER A 182 -5.04 16.57 15.68
N TRP A 183 -4.52 17.67 15.16
CA TRP A 183 -3.12 17.73 14.75
C TRP A 183 -2.22 17.92 15.99
N PRO A 184 -1.16 17.10 16.17
CA PRO A 184 -0.29 17.22 17.33
C PRO A 184 0.52 18.52 17.27
N GLU A 185 0.61 19.21 18.41
CA GLU A 185 1.30 20.50 18.51
C GLU A 185 2.78 20.41 18.08
N SER A 186 3.44 19.29 18.40
CA SER A 186 4.83 19.03 18.00
C SER A 186 5.04 18.94 16.48
N ALA A 187 3.97 18.82 15.69
CA ALA A 187 4.01 18.80 14.22
C ALA A 187 3.43 20.10 13.61
N ASN A 188 3.11 21.13 14.40
CA ASN A 188 2.58 22.39 13.88
C ASN A 188 3.57 23.11 12.95
N GLU A 189 4.88 22.91 13.15
CA GLU A 189 5.90 23.42 12.25
C GLU A 189 5.62 22.96 10.82
N TRP A 190 5.30 21.68 10.58
CA TRP A 190 5.01 21.17 9.24
C TRP A 190 3.85 21.88 8.55
N ILE A 191 2.81 22.27 9.30
CA ILE A 191 1.64 23.00 8.78
C ILE A 191 2.04 24.42 8.36
N ASN A 192 2.85 25.09 9.18
CA ASN A 192 3.20 26.49 9.01
C ASN A 192 4.52 26.69 8.24
N ARG A 193 5.20 25.59 7.88
CA ARG A 193 6.51 25.59 7.22
C ARG A 193 6.43 26.38 5.91
N HIS A 194 7.39 27.28 5.74
CA HIS A 194 7.59 27.97 4.47
C HIS A 194 8.11 26.99 3.42
N ARG A 195 7.44 26.93 2.26
CA ARG A 195 7.75 26.03 1.15
C ARG A 195 8.00 26.86 -0.09
N LEU A 196 9.23 26.83 -0.59
CA LEU A 196 9.64 27.63 -1.74
C LEU A 196 8.95 27.18 -3.04
N TYR A 197 8.72 25.86 -3.18
CA TYR A 197 8.16 25.25 -4.38
C TYR A 197 6.73 24.74 -4.20
N GLU A 198 6.07 25.18 -3.12
CA GLU A 198 4.64 24.96 -2.85
C GLU A 198 4.15 23.49 -2.85
N TRP A 199 5.06 22.51 -2.77
CA TRP A 199 4.72 21.12 -2.49
C TRP A 199 4.91 20.77 -1.01
N PRO A 200 3.93 20.13 -0.34
CA PRO A 200 2.61 19.77 -0.84
C PRO A 200 1.69 20.99 -0.93
N SER A 201 0.65 20.91 -1.77
CA SER A 201 -0.30 22.02 -1.92
C SER A 201 -1.01 22.34 -0.60
N LYS A 202 -1.42 23.60 -0.42
CA LYS A 202 -2.19 24.04 0.77
C LYS A 202 -3.47 23.22 0.97
N GLN A 203 -4.12 22.80 -0.11
CA GLN A 203 -5.31 21.94 -0.06
C GLN A 203 -4.97 20.57 0.53
N LEU A 204 -3.87 19.96 0.09
CA LEU A 204 -3.41 18.68 0.61
C LEU A 204 -2.98 18.79 2.08
N ILE A 205 -2.28 19.87 2.46
CA ILE A 205 -1.92 20.14 3.86
C ILE A 205 -3.18 20.24 4.74
N ASN A 206 -4.19 20.99 4.30
CA ASN A 206 -5.45 21.13 5.04
C ASN A 206 -6.21 19.79 5.14
N LYS A 207 -6.23 19.00 4.06
CA LYS A 207 -6.80 17.65 4.05
C LYS A 207 -6.09 16.77 5.08
N ILE A 208 -4.76 16.72 5.07
CA ILE A 208 -3.96 15.96 6.04
C ILE A 208 -4.24 16.42 7.47
N LYS A 209 -4.17 17.73 7.73
CA LYS A 209 -4.45 18.31 9.04
C LYS A 209 -5.83 17.93 9.57
N SER A 210 -6.86 17.94 8.71
CA SER A 210 -8.23 17.62 9.10
C SER A 210 -8.43 16.17 9.54
N LYS A 211 -7.52 15.26 9.18
CA LYS A 211 -7.56 13.84 9.54
C LYS A 211 -6.80 13.54 10.85
N GLY A 212 -6.02 14.47 11.38
CA GLY A 212 -5.22 14.26 12.59
C GLY A 212 -4.08 13.26 12.38
N CYS A 213 -3.78 12.45 13.41
CA CYS A 213 -2.77 11.40 13.34
C CYS A 213 -3.16 10.17 14.19
N HIS A 214 -2.27 9.18 14.24
CA HIS A 214 -2.47 7.95 15.01
C HIS A 214 -1.40 7.81 16.10
N ILE A 215 -1.68 6.98 17.10
CA ILE A 215 -0.77 6.74 18.23
C ILE A 215 -0.47 5.25 18.34
N MET A 216 0.82 4.91 18.23
CA MET A 216 1.32 3.53 18.14
C MET A 216 1.91 3.07 19.46
N ALA A 217 1.65 1.81 19.81
CA ALA A 217 2.13 1.18 21.04
C ALA A 217 3.61 0.78 20.94
N ILE A 218 4.50 1.78 20.94
CA ILE A 218 5.95 1.60 21.00
C ILE A 218 6.62 2.80 21.70
N GLY A 219 7.48 2.51 22.67
CA GLY A 219 8.28 3.51 23.36
C GLY A 219 9.53 3.92 22.59
N SER A 220 10.14 5.04 22.99
CA SER A 220 11.47 5.39 22.47
C SER A 220 12.51 4.42 23.02
N LYS A 221 13.56 4.22 22.23
CA LYS A 221 14.66 3.31 22.54
C LYS A 221 15.86 4.09 23.05
N THR A 222 16.36 3.72 24.20
CA THR A 222 17.62 4.24 24.76
C THR A 222 18.61 3.09 24.97
N LEU A 223 19.90 3.41 24.97
CA LEU A 223 20.93 2.44 25.30
C LEU A 223 20.79 2.01 26.77
N LYS A 224 20.85 0.71 27.04
CA LYS A 224 20.99 0.20 28.41
C LYS A 224 22.31 0.75 28.99
N SER A 225 22.24 1.54 30.08
CA SER A 225 23.42 2.10 30.74
C SER A 225 24.28 1.00 31.37
N THR A 226 25.43 0.72 30.75
CA THR A 226 26.71 0.18 31.26
C THR A 226 26.85 -1.26 31.78
N SER A 227 27.93 -1.90 31.32
CA SER A 227 28.81 -2.90 32.00
C SER A 227 28.35 -4.34 32.21
N CYS A 228 27.14 -4.73 31.80
CA CYS A 228 26.73 -6.14 31.82
C CYS A 228 27.04 -6.81 30.48
N LYS A 229 27.74 -7.96 30.53
CA LYS A 229 27.95 -8.86 29.39
C LYS A 229 26.61 -9.10 28.70
N LEU A 230 26.41 -8.54 27.49
CA LEU A 230 25.25 -8.89 26.68
C LEU A 230 25.34 -10.40 26.41
N ASN A 231 24.30 -11.14 26.78
CA ASN A 231 24.13 -12.50 26.29
C ASN A 231 23.85 -12.44 24.79
N VAL A 232 24.32 -13.45 24.05
CA VAL A 232 24.05 -13.58 22.61
C VAL A 232 22.54 -13.60 22.40
N GLY A 233 22.00 -12.54 21.77
CA GLY A 233 20.57 -12.41 21.44
C GLY A 233 19.78 -11.38 22.24
N GLU A 234 20.36 -10.68 23.22
CA GLU A 234 19.64 -9.64 23.98
C GLU A 234 19.72 -8.25 23.30
N SER A 235 18.59 -7.52 23.21
CA SER A 235 18.60 -6.18 22.64
C SER A 235 19.36 -5.19 23.54
N MET A 236 20.27 -4.45 22.93
CA MET A 236 21.03 -3.36 23.57
C MET A 236 20.13 -2.16 23.93
N TRP A 237 18.96 -2.07 23.30
CA TRP A 237 18.00 -0.98 23.48
C TRP A 237 16.98 -1.34 24.57
N MET A 238 16.72 -0.40 25.48
CA MET A 238 15.60 -0.42 26.41
C MET A 238 14.49 0.49 25.86
N GLU A 239 13.26 -0.01 25.84
CA GLU A 239 12.08 0.77 25.45
C GLU A 239 11.37 1.30 26.70
N ASP A 240 10.93 2.56 26.68
CA ASP A 240 10.05 3.09 27.74
C ASP A 240 8.62 2.51 27.59
N PRO A 241 8.13 1.73 28.55
CA PRO A 241 6.86 1.01 28.44
C PRO A 241 5.62 1.91 28.56
N PHE A 242 5.77 3.20 28.87
CA PHE A 242 4.69 4.18 28.98
C PHE A 242 4.71 5.22 27.87
N GLN A 243 5.73 5.21 27.02
CA GLN A 243 5.78 6.07 25.84
C GLN A 243 5.06 5.41 24.66
N TRP A 244 4.45 6.27 23.86
CA TRP A 244 3.76 5.94 22.62
C TRP A 244 4.29 6.81 21.51
N ARG A 245 4.34 6.28 20.28
CA ARG A 245 4.86 7.00 19.12
C ARG A 245 3.73 7.60 18.28
N LEU A 246 3.85 8.87 17.92
CA LEU A 246 2.97 9.48 16.91
C LEU A 246 3.23 8.85 15.54
N SER A 247 2.15 8.54 14.82
CA SER A 247 2.21 7.94 13.48
C SER A 247 1.41 8.77 12.49
N PHE A 248 2.06 9.07 11.37
CA PHE A 248 1.52 9.84 10.26
C PHE A 248 1.27 8.97 9.02
N SER A 249 1.16 7.63 9.15
CA SER A 249 1.00 6.71 8.01
C SER A 249 -0.12 7.11 7.03
N LEU A 250 -1.25 7.62 7.53
CA LEU A 250 -2.33 8.11 6.67
C LEU A 250 -1.95 9.40 5.93
N ALA A 251 -1.24 10.32 6.58
CA ALA A 251 -0.73 11.53 5.95
C ALA A 251 0.33 11.20 4.88
N GLU A 252 1.25 10.28 5.19
CA GLU A 252 2.25 9.75 4.26
C GLU A 252 1.59 9.13 3.04
N LYS A 253 0.52 8.34 3.23
CA LYS A 253 -0.27 7.77 2.14
C LYS A 253 -0.80 8.87 1.22
N TYR A 254 -1.38 9.94 1.77
CA TYR A 254 -1.86 11.06 0.95
C TYR A 254 -0.74 11.80 0.21
N LEU A 255 0.45 11.93 0.80
CA LEU A 255 1.61 12.52 0.11
C LEU A 255 2.09 11.64 -1.04
N VAL A 256 2.17 10.33 -0.86
CA VAL A 256 2.53 9.38 -1.93
C VAL A 256 1.49 9.39 -3.05
N TYR A 257 0.21 9.62 -2.73
CA TYR A 257 -0.86 9.68 -3.73
C TYR A 257 -0.77 10.93 -4.60
N ASP A 258 -0.14 11.99 -4.08
CA ASP A 258 0.14 13.24 -4.78
C ASP A 258 1.35 13.15 -5.71
N PHE A 259 2.12 12.07 -5.66
CA PHE A 259 3.30 11.91 -6.51
C PHE A 259 2.94 11.86 -8.00
N ASN A 260 3.73 12.58 -8.79
CA ASN A 260 3.78 12.40 -10.23
C ASN A 260 4.53 11.10 -10.59
N ASN A 261 4.52 10.74 -11.88
CA ASN A 261 5.09 9.47 -12.33
C ASN A 261 6.61 9.39 -12.08
N THR A 262 7.36 10.47 -12.32
CA THR A 262 8.80 10.55 -12.05
C THR A 262 9.11 10.37 -10.56
N GLN A 263 8.43 11.09 -9.67
CA GLN A 263 8.59 10.96 -8.21
C GLN A 263 8.30 9.53 -7.74
N PHE A 264 7.25 8.90 -8.27
CA PHE A 264 6.92 7.53 -7.94
C PHE A 264 7.98 6.53 -8.41
N LEU A 265 8.53 6.72 -9.62
CA LEU A 265 9.62 5.90 -10.15
C LEU A 265 10.91 6.07 -9.33
N VAL A 266 11.29 7.30 -8.96
CA VAL A 266 12.41 7.56 -8.05
C VAL A 266 12.20 6.82 -6.73
N TYR A 267 10.98 6.87 -6.17
CA TYR A 267 10.68 6.12 -4.95
C TYR A 267 10.92 4.62 -5.12
N GLY A 268 10.46 4.06 -6.25
CA GLY A 268 10.68 2.66 -6.57
C GLY A 268 12.16 2.29 -6.75
N ILE A 269 12.95 3.13 -7.44
CA ILE A 269 14.39 2.93 -7.60
C ILE A 269 15.09 2.91 -6.24
N LEU A 270 14.77 3.86 -5.34
CA LEU A 270 15.33 3.88 -3.99
C LEU A 270 14.98 2.60 -3.21
N LYS A 271 13.76 2.08 -3.36
CA LYS A 271 13.36 0.80 -2.75
C LYS A 271 14.14 -0.38 -3.31
N ILE A 272 14.33 -0.44 -4.63
CA ILE A 272 15.15 -1.48 -5.30
C ILE A 272 16.59 -1.41 -4.78
N LEU A 273 17.22 -0.23 -4.77
CA LEU A 273 18.56 -0.03 -4.23
C LEU A 273 18.65 -0.52 -2.79
N ASN A 274 17.66 -0.19 -1.95
CA ASN A 274 17.65 -0.65 -0.57
C ASN A 274 17.56 -2.17 -0.43
N GLN A 275 16.63 -2.79 -1.16
CA GLN A 275 16.35 -4.22 -1.04
C GLN A 275 17.44 -5.10 -1.67
N GLU A 276 17.97 -4.68 -2.82
CA GLU A 276 18.82 -5.51 -3.67
C GLU A 276 20.30 -5.14 -3.61
N LEU A 277 20.63 -3.95 -3.09
CA LEU A 277 22.01 -3.46 -3.02
C LEU A 277 22.42 -3.15 -1.58
N PHE A 278 21.76 -2.20 -0.91
CA PHE A 278 22.14 -1.78 0.45
C PHE A 278 21.99 -2.94 1.45
N SER A 279 20.89 -3.68 1.36
CA SER A 279 20.60 -4.80 2.28
C SER A 279 21.48 -6.04 2.07
N LYS A 280 22.42 -6.03 1.11
CA LYS A 280 23.46 -7.07 1.01
C LYS A 280 24.44 -6.99 2.17
N ASP A 281 24.66 -5.79 2.69
CA ASP A 281 25.41 -5.58 3.93
C ASP A 281 24.47 -5.76 5.15
N PRO A 282 24.78 -6.68 6.08
CA PRO A 282 23.93 -6.93 7.25
C PRO A 282 23.76 -5.73 8.19
N VAL A 283 24.78 -4.88 8.34
CA VAL A 283 24.72 -3.68 9.19
C VAL A 283 23.79 -2.66 8.54
N VAL A 284 23.98 -2.40 7.24
CA VAL A 284 23.13 -1.47 6.49
C VAL A 284 21.68 -1.95 6.47
N LYS A 285 21.44 -3.25 6.24
CA LYS A 285 20.10 -3.89 6.25
C LYS A 285 19.34 -3.64 7.55
N ASN A 286 20.02 -3.69 8.69
CA ASN A 286 19.39 -3.52 10.00
C ASN A 286 19.12 -2.05 10.34
N CYS A 287 19.88 -1.13 9.74
CA CYS A 287 19.84 0.30 10.05
C CYS A 287 18.93 1.09 9.08
N ILE A 288 19.12 0.91 7.77
CA ILE A 288 18.38 1.62 6.72
C ILE A 288 17.10 0.86 6.37
N CYS A 289 15.97 1.58 6.29
CA CYS A 289 14.72 0.99 5.84
C CYS A 289 14.00 1.90 4.83
N SER A 290 12.98 1.34 4.18
CA SER A 290 12.12 2.03 3.20
C SER A 290 11.50 3.32 3.73
N TYR A 291 11.29 3.44 5.05
CA TYR A 291 10.76 4.63 5.68
C TYR A 291 11.70 5.85 5.56
N PHE A 292 13.01 5.63 5.71
CA PHE A 292 14.00 6.71 5.56
C PHE A 292 14.02 7.22 4.12
N LEU A 293 13.96 6.31 3.15
CA LEU A 293 13.96 6.64 1.73
C LEU A 293 12.70 7.40 1.31
N LYS A 294 11.55 7.00 1.83
CA LYS A 294 10.29 7.73 1.65
C LYS A 294 10.41 9.16 2.21
N THR A 295 11.00 9.29 3.38
CA THR A 295 11.20 10.59 4.04
C THR A 295 12.16 11.49 3.25
N ILE A 296 13.27 10.93 2.75
CA ILE A 296 14.20 11.65 1.85
C ILE A 296 13.46 12.18 0.64
N LEU A 297 12.63 11.35 0.02
CA LEU A 297 11.88 11.76 -1.16
C LEU A 297 10.91 12.90 -0.85
N PHE A 298 10.20 12.85 0.28
CA PHE A 298 9.34 13.97 0.69
C PHE A 298 10.12 15.29 0.86
N TRP A 299 11.28 15.23 1.53
CA TRP A 299 12.14 16.41 1.66
C TRP A 299 12.68 16.88 0.32
N ALA A 300 13.16 15.98 -0.53
CA ALA A 300 13.70 16.32 -1.83
C ALA A 300 12.65 17.00 -2.72
N ILE A 301 11.40 16.52 -2.72
CA ILE A 301 10.30 17.14 -3.48
C ILE A 301 9.95 18.51 -2.90
N GLU A 302 9.85 18.66 -1.57
CA GLU A 302 9.54 19.95 -0.92
C GLU A 302 10.64 21.00 -1.18
N GLU A 303 11.89 20.57 -1.29
CA GLU A 303 13.08 21.44 -1.39
C GLU A 303 13.54 21.72 -2.82
N THR A 304 12.86 21.21 -3.85
CA THR A 304 13.28 21.42 -5.25
C THR A 304 12.16 21.85 -6.20
N PRO A 305 12.52 22.54 -7.31
CA PRO A 305 11.55 22.94 -8.33
C PRO A 305 10.87 21.73 -8.99
N PHE A 306 9.61 21.90 -9.41
CA PHE A 306 8.86 20.83 -10.08
C PHE A 306 9.47 20.42 -11.42
N GLU A 307 10.23 21.31 -12.06
CA GLU A 307 10.94 21.10 -13.33
C GLU A 307 12.09 20.09 -13.21
N TYR A 308 12.45 19.68 -11.99
CA TYR A 308 13.37 18.57 -11.78
C TYR A 308 12.65 17.22 -11.85
N TRP A 309 11.39 17.18 -11.44
CA TRP A 309 10.59 15.95 -11.35
C TRP A 309 9.89 15.62 -12.67
N ILE A 310 10.66 15.64 -13.76
CA ILE A 310 10.22 15.27 -15.12
C ILE A 310 10.94 14.00 -15.59
N PRO A 311 10.35 13.21 -16.51
CA PRO A 311 10.92 11.94 -16.98
C PRO A 311 12.38 12.04 -17.47
N GLU A 312 12.76 13.13 -18.13
CA GLU A 312 14.10 13.38 -18.67
C GLU A 312 15.17 13.41 -17.57
N LYS A 313 14.80 13.81 -16.35
CA LYS A 313 15.69 14.02 -15.20
C LYS A 313 15.57 12.94 -14.14
N LEU A 314 15.00 11.78 -14.48
CA LEU A 314 14.79 10.67 -13.54
C LEU A 314 16.08 10.33 -12.77
N ILE A 315 17.21 10.20 -13.45
CA ILE A 315 18.49 9.82 -12.85
C ILE A 315 19.03 10.92 -11.94
N PHE A 316 18.91 12.17 -12.37
CA PHE A 316 19.28 13.32 -11.56
C PHE A 316 18.49 13.36 -10.24
N CYS A 317 17.19 13.05 -10.27
CA CYS A 317 16.40 12.94 -9.05
C CYS A 317 16.85 11.80 -8.12
N VAL A 318 17.26 10.65 -8.67
CA VAL A 318 17.82 9.54 -7.89
C VAL A 318 19.14 9.95 -7.24
N ASP A 319 20.04 10.55 -8.01
CA ASP A 319 21.33 11.08 -7.55
C ASP A 319 21.13 12.00 -6.33
N MET A 320 20.28 13.03 -6.48
CA MET A 320 19.97 13.98 -5.42
C MET A 320 19.46 13.30 -4.14
N CYS A 321 18.53 12.34 -4.26
CA CYS A 321 18.04 11.60 -3.10
C CYS A 321 19.14 10.74 -2.44
N PHE A 322 20.02 10.14 -3.24
CA PHE A 322 21.11 9.31 -2.72
C PHE A 322 22.17 10.18 -2.01
N GLN A 323 22.58 11.30 -2.58
CA GLN A 323 23.46 12.26 -1.92
C GLN A 323 22.89 12.71 -0.57
N LYS A 324 21.59 13.04 -0.52
CA LYS A 324 20.92 13.46 0.71
C LYS A 324 20.92 12.36 1.79
N LEU A 325 20.79 11.09 1.40
CA LEU A 325 20.92 9.96 2.34
C LEU A 325 22.32 9.92 2.97
N ILE A 326 23.36 10.06 2.14
CA ILE A 326 24.75 10.04 2.59
C ILE A 326 25.02 11.22 3.51
N GLU A 327 24.59 12.43 3.12
CA GLU A 327 24.72 13.64 3.93
C GLU A 327 24.06 13.48 5.31
N TRP A 328 22.84 12.92 5.37
CA TRP A 328 22.18 12.69 6.66
C TRP A 328 22.96 11.71 7.53
N LEU A 329 23.53 10.65 6.95
CA LEU A 329 24.34 9.67 7.67
C LEU A 329 25.64 10.28 8.20
N GLU A 330 26.33 11.09 7.38
CA GLU A 330 27.55 11.82 7.78
C GLU A 330 27.27 12.77 8.93
N ASN A 331 26.14 13.47 8.89
CA ASN A 331 25.72 14.41 9.94
C ASN A 331 25.06 13.72 11.14
N GLY A 332 24.78 12.41 11.06
CA GLY A 332 24.05 11.67 12.09
C GLY A 332 22.63 12.14 12.35
N PHE A 333 22.00 12.81 11.38
CA PHE A 333 20.69 13.44 11.55
C PHE A 333 19.75 13.17 10.37
N CYS A 334 18.70 12.38 10.63
CA CYS A 334 17.64 12.05 9.67
C CYS A 334 16.30 12.64 10.15
N PRO A 335 15.90 13.83 9.66
CA PRO A 335 14.71 14.52 10.14
C PRO A 335 13.43 13.80 9.70
N ASN A 336 12.54 13.51 10.65
CA ASN A 336 11.18 13.12 10.31
C ASN A 336 10.47 14.27 9.56
N TYR A 337 9.70 13.93 8.53
CA TYR A 337 9.07 14.93 7.67
C TYR A 337 8.03 15.81 8.41
N PHE A 338 7.24 15.22 9.31
CA PHE A 338 6.17 15.93 10.03
C PHE A 338 6.65 16.57 11.35
N ILE A 339 7.65 15.97 12.00
CA ILE A 339 8.24 16.47 13.25
C ILE A 339 9.74 16.62 13.02
N ARG A 340 10.18 17.76 12.49
CA ARG A 340 11.55 17.98 12.03
C ARG A 340 12.63 17.69 13.07
N GLU A 341 12.35 17.98 14.34
CA GLU A 341 13.25 17.73 15.47
C GLU A 341 13.40 16.24 15.83
N ASN A 342 12.50 15.38 15.34
CA ASN A 342 12.56 13.94 15.58
C ASN A 342 13.59 13.30 14.63
N ASN A 343 14.82 13.15 15.11
CA ASN A 343 15.87 12.43 14.42
C ASN A 343 15.60 10.92 14.42
N MET A 344 15.28 10.38 13.25
CA MET A 344 14.87 8.98 13.08
C MET A 344 16.01 7.97 13.19
N PHE A 345 17.27 8.40 13.24
CA PHE A 345 18.39 7.52 13.56
C PHE A 345 18.47 7.18 15.05
N LEU A 346 17.95 8.03 15.93
CA LEU A 346 17.98 7.80 17.37
C LEU A 346 17.20 6.54 17.74
N GLY A 347 17.81 5.69 18.56
CA GLY A 347 17.22 4.42 18.98
C GLY A 347 17.21 3.32 17.90
N LYS A 348 17.85 3.57 16.75
CA LYS A 348 17.96 2.61 15.65
C LYS A 348 19.37 2.42 15.10
N VAL A 349 20.14 3.51 14.97
CA VAL A 349 21.50 3.50 14.40
C VAL A 349 22.47 4.06 15.43
N GLN A 350 23.56 3.34 15.68
CA GLN A 350 24.63 3.77 16.58
C GLN A 350 25.61 4.70 15.86
N GLU A 351 26.38 5.46 16.65
CA GLU A 351 27.35 6.43 16.13
C GLU A 351 28.40 5.79 15.21
N TRP A 352 28.94 4.63 15.59
CA TRP A 352 29.91 3.92 14.75
C TRP A 352 29.27 3.33 13.46
N GLU A 353 27.98 2.97 13.51
CA GLU A 353 27.24 2.46 12.37
C GLU A 353 27.02 3.57 11.34
N LEU A 354 26.80 4.82 11.77
CA LEU A 354 26.62 5.96 10.85
C LEU A 354 27.81 6.14 9.90
N GLY A 355 29.03 6.19 10.44
CA GLY A 355 30.25 6.34 9.63
C GLY A 355 30.51 5.13 8.73
N TYR A 356 30.23 3.92 9.23
CA TYR A 356 30.36 2.70 8.43
C TYR A 356 29.37 2.67 7.26
N ILE A 357 28.08 2.92 7.53
CA ILE A 357 27.02 2.91 6.52
C ILE A 357 27.26 4.03 5.50
N SER A 358 27.61 5.24 5.95
CA SER A 358 27.96 6.34 5.05
C SER A 358 29.06 5.94 4.07
N LYS A 359 30.13 5.29 4.55
CA LYS A 359 31.20 4.79 3.68
C LYS A 359 30.70 3.74 2.69
N GLN A 360 29.95 2.73 3.13
CA GLN A 360 29.41 1.69 2.24
C GLN A 360 28.51 2.27 1.15
N LEU A 361 27.65 3.21 1.51
CA LEU A 361 26.76 3.88 0.57
C LEU A 361 27.53 4.81 -0.38
N SER A 362 28.58 5.48 0.11
CA SER A 362 29.47 6.30 -0.71
C SER A 362 30.21 5.47 -1.75
N ASP A 363 30.74 4.30 -1.39
CA ASP A 363 31.42 3.39 -2.31
C ASP A 363 30.49 2.96 -3.46
N ILE A 364 29.22 2.65 -3.14
CA ILE A 364 28.19 2.35 -4.15
C ILE A 364 27.89 3.58 -5.01
N TYR A 365 27.75 4.75 -4.38
CA TYR A 365 27.41 5.99 -5.04
C TYR A 365 28.46 6.42 -6.09
N GLN A 366 29.75 6.12 -5.87
CA GLN A 366 30.81 6.40 -6.84
C GLN A 366 30.68 5.64 -8.17
N GLU A 367 29.90 4.55 -8.21
CA GLU A 367 29.59 3.84 -9.45
C GLU A 367 28.61 4.64 -10.35
N GLY A 368 27.97 5.68 -9.81
CA GLY A 368 26.97 6.45 -10.53
C GLY A 368 25.71 5.64 -10.82
N TRP A 369 25.06 5.94 -11.96
CA TRP A 369 23.88 5.19 -12.40
C TRP A 369 24.15 3.70 -12.62
N ARG A 370 25.42 3.29 -12.85
CA ARG A 370 25.81 1.90 -13.09
C ARG A 370 25.51 0.99 -11.89
N CYS A 371 25.41 1.53 -10.67
CA CYS A 371 25.01 0.76 -9.50
C CYS A 371 23.63 0.08 -9.69
N LEU A 372 22.75 0.68 -10.50
CA LEU A 372 21.44 0.12 -10.85
C LEU A 372 21.56 -1.20 -11.63
N LEU A 373 22.62 -1.38 -12.42
CA LEU A 373 22.87 -2.63 -13.16
C LEU A 373 23.25 -3.80 -12.25
N ARG A 374 23.58 -3.54 -10.97
CA ARG A 374 23.83 -4.56 -9.95
C ARG A 374 22.54 -5.07 -9.29
N CYS A 375 21.41 -4.44 -9.58
CA CYS A 375 20.09 -4.80 -9.05
C CYS A 375 19.45 -5.88 -9.94
N PRO A 376 19.18 -7.10 -9.43
CA PRO A 376 18.52 -8.16 -10.19
C PRO A 376 17.20 -7.75 -10.85
N SER A 377 16.43 -6.83 -10.24
CA SER A 377 15.18 -6.32 -10.81
C SER A 377 15.37 -5.57 -12.14
N LEU A 378 16.58 -5.08 -12.43
CA LEU A 378 16.94 -4.38 -13.67
C LEU A 378 17.73 -5.25 -14.64
N PHE A 379 17.61 -6.58 -14.53
CA PHE A 379 18.28 -7.54 -15.41
C PHE A 379 18.04 -7.29 -16.90
N HIS A 380 16.81 -6.92 -17.29
CA HIS A 380 16.47 -6.66 -18.70
C HIS A 380 17.24 -5.47 -19.28
N LEU A 381 17.40 -4.39 -18.50
CA LEU A 381 18.22 -3.25 -18.90
C LEU A 381 19.68 -3.66 -19.07
N LYS A 382 20.22 -4.39 -18.09
CA LYS A 382 21.60 -4.90 -18.15
C LYS A 382 21.83 -5.75 -19.41
N LYS A 383 20.93 -6.70 -19.68
CA LYS A 383 21.02 -7.57 -20.86
C LYS A 383 20.92 -6.78 -22.16
N ALA A 384 20.02 -5.79 -22.24
CA ALA A 384 19.90 -4.95 -23.43
C ALA A 384 21.19 -4.17 -23.71
N LEU A 385 21.85 -3.64 -22.68
CA LEU A 385 23.16 -2.98 -22.82
C LEU A 385 24.25 -3.96 -23.27
N GLU A 386 24.28 -5.18 -22.71
CA GLU A 386 25.20 -6.24 -23.14
C GLU A 386 24.99 -6.63 -24.62
N ASP A 387 23.73 -6.76 -25.06
CA ASP A 387 23.37 -7.08 -26.45
C ASP A 387 23.74 -5.91 -27.41
N ALA A 388 23.49 -4.65 -27.00
CA ALA A 388 23.90 -3.48 -27.78
C ALA A 388 25.42 -3.41 -27.98
N ARG A 389 26.18 -3.76 -26.93
CA ARG A 389 27.65 -3.80 -27.00
C ARG A 389 28.15 -4.76 -28.08
N LEU A 390 27.54 -5.95 -28.19
CA LEU A 390 27.91 -6.96 -29.20
C LEU A 390 27.72 -6.44 -30.64
N LEU A 391 26.78 -5.52 -30.86
CA LEU A 391 26.58 -4.88 -32.16
C LEU A 391 27.63 -3.80 -32.45
N ILE A 392 28.08 -3.05 -31.44
CA ILE A 392 29.06 -1.97 -31.60
C ILE A 392 30.47 -2.53 -31.81
N SER A 393 30.86 -3.56 -31.06
CA SER A 393 32.21 -4.12 -31.10
C SER A 393 32.22 -5.63 -30.84
N PRO A 394 31.94 -6.45 -31.86
CA PRO A 394 31.83 -7.91 -31.73
C PRO A 394 33.14 -8.62 -31.33
N PHE A 395 34.28 -7.93 -31.31
CA PHE A 395 35.61 -8.52 -31.04
C PHE A 395 36.39 -7.87 -29.88
N SER A 396 35.81 -6.93 -29.13
CA SER A 396 36.53 -6.29 -28.00
C SER A 396 36.31 -7.03 -26.68
N TYR A 397 37.38 -7.66 -26.18
CA TYR A 397 37.59 -8.02 -24.77
C TYR A 397 38.66 -7.07 -24.19
N PRO A 398 38.62 -6.61 -22.91
CA PRO A 398 37.53 -6.52 -21.94
C PRO A 398 37.47 -5.11 -21.31
N VAL A 399 36.77 -4.15 -21.91
CA VAL A 399 36.25 -2.97 -21.17
C VAL A 399 34.90 -2.60 -21.80
N SER A 400 33.81 -2.84 -21.07
CA SER A 400 32.49 -2.31 -21.40
C SER A 400 32.47 -0.83 -20.98
N ASN A 401 31.99 0.06 -21.85
CA ASN A 401 31.65 1.41 -21.45
C ASN A 401 30.13 1.60 -21.58
N PRO A 402 29.36 1.36 -20.49
CA PRO A 402 27.91 1.51 -20.52
C PRO A 402 27.44 2.90 -21.00
N GLU A 403 28.26 3.95 -20.88
CA GLU A 403 27.95 5.30 -21.39
C GLU A 403 27.93 5.42 -22.92
N GLU A 404 28.61 4.52 -23.62
CA GLU A 404 28.54 4.42 -25.08
C GLU A 404 27.42 3.47 -25.51
N ASP A 405 27.26 2.36 -24.78
CA ASP A 405 26.36 1.27 -25.14
C ASP A 405 24.88 1.70 -25.14
N PHE A 406 24.46 2.50 -24.15
CA PHE A 406 23.05 2.91 -24.05
C PHE A 406 22.59 3.75 -25.25
N ARG A 407 23.50 4.50 -25.89
CA ARG A 407 23.17 5.37 -27.05
C ARG A 407 22.75 4.58 -28.28
N ALA A 408 23.04 3.28 -28.35
CA ALA A 408 22.60 2.41 -29.43
C ALA A 408 21.22 1.78 -29.20
N LEU A 409 20.68 1.88 -27.97
CA LEU A 409 19.37 1.35 -27.64
C LEU A 409 18.26 2.33 -28.06
N LYS A 410 17.08 1.79 -28.34
CA LYS A 410 15.85 2.58 -28.53
C LYS A 410 14.91 2.35 -27.37
N THR A 411 14.17 3.38 -27.00
CA THR A 411 13.06 3.31 -26.03
C THR A 411 11.90 2.56 -26.68
N ASN A 412 11.46 1.45 -26.10
CA ASN A 412 10.49 0.54 -26.72
C ASN A 412 9.04 0.82 -26.29
N VAL A 413 8.82 1.56 -25.19
CA VAL A 413 7.47 1.69 -24.61
C VAL A 413 6.64 2.78 -25.31
N ARG A 414 7.29 3.81 -25.86
CA ARG A 414 6.61 4.95 -26.49
C ARG A 414 6.03 4.67 -27.88
N ASP A 415 6.43 3.56 -28.52
CA ASP A 415 5.92 3.14 -29.84
C ASP A 415 4.80 2.08 -29.75
N ARG A 416 4.33 1.71 -28.54
CA ARG A 416 3.19 0.79 -28.41
C ARG A 416 1.89 1.50 -28.77
N ASP A 417 1.09 0.85 -29.61
CA ASP A 417 -0.25 1.32 -29.96
C ASP A 417 -1.09 1.54 -28.68
N SER A 418 -1.58 2.77 -28.54
CA SER A 418 -2.40 3.23 -27.41
C SER A 418 -3.56 2.31 -27.08
N SER A 419 -4.15 1.64 -28.08
CA SER A 419 -5.26 0.71 -27.89
C SER A 419 -4.86 -0.53 -27.08
N TYR A 420 -3.64 -1.03 -27.25
CA TYR A 420 -3.13 -2.19 -26.51
C TYR A 420 -2.72 -1.82 -25.08
N VAL A 421 -2.24 -0.60 -24.87
CA VAL A 421 -1.96 -0.08 -23.52
C VAL A 421 -3.26 0.03 -22.73
N GLU A 422 -4.30 0.60 -23.33
CA GLU A 422 -5.64 0.72 -22.73
C GLU A 422 -6.23 -0.66 -22.38
N LYS A 423 -6.10 -1.64 -23.28
CA LYS A 423 -6.49 -3.04 -23.04
C LYS A 423 -5.77 -3.66 -21.84
N ASP A 424 -4.46 -3.47 -21.72
CA ASP A 424 -3.67 -4.00 -20.60
C ASP A 424 -4.07 -3.34 -19.27
N VAL A 425 -4.38 -2.05 -19.29
CA VAL A 425 -4.85 -1.31 -18.12
C VAL A 425 -6.25 -1.79 -17.70
N ASP A 426 -7.20 -1.92 -18.64
CA ASP A 426 -8.54 -2.46 -18.37
C ASP A 426 -8.45 -3.87 -17.77
N CYS A 427 -7.66 -4.78 -18.38
CA CYS A 427 -7.43 -6.13 -17.86
C CYS A 427 -6.96 -6.10 -16.40
N ALA A 428 -6.00 -5.23 -16.09
CA ALA A 428 -5.45 -5.11 -14.75
C ALA A 428 -6.44 -4.48 -13.75
N LEU A 429 -7.24 -3.50 -14.17
CA LEU A 429 -8.30 -2.90 -13.38
C LEU A 429 -9.36 -3.94 -13.03
N PHE A 430 -9.88 -4.64 -14.02
CA PHE A 430 -10.89 -5.67 -13.80
C PHE A 430 -10.36 -6.81 -12.94
N ALA A 431 -9.13 -7.25 -13.18
CA ALA A 431 -8.47 -8.25 -12.33
C ALA A 431 -8.43 -7.79 -10.86
N GLU A 432 -8.04 -6.54 -10.59
CA GLU A 432 -7.95 -6.03 -9.22
C GLU A 432 -9.33 -5.94 -8.54
N ILE A 433 -10.36 -5.42 -9.24
CA ILE A 433 -11.74 -5.32 -8.71
C ILE A 433 -12.30 -6.70 -8.39
N THR A 434 -12.10 -7.65 -9.29
CA THR A 434 -12.69 -8.99 -9.22
C THR A 434 -11.87 -9.97 -8.38
N THR A 435 -10.65 -9.61 -8.00
CA THR A 435 -9.78 -10.45 -7.16
C THR A 435 -10.57 -10.85 -5.92
N VAL A 436 -10.94 -12.13 -5.90
CA VAL A 436 -11.78 -12.71 -4.86
C VAL A 436 -10.96 -12.74 -3.59
N LEU A 437 -11.59 -12.46 -2.44
CA LEU A 437 -11.07 -12.94 -1.17
C LEU A 437 -11.01 -14.46 -1.27
N THR A 438 -9.89 -15.00 -1.73
CA THR A 438 -9.65 -16.44 -1.87
C THR A 438 -9.91 -17.04 -0.49
N ASN A 439 -11.09 -17.67 -0.33
CA ASN A 439 -11.62 -18.42 0.84
C ASN A 439 -13.07 -18.08 1.24
N VAL A 440 -13.81 -17.22 0.54
CA VAL A 440 -15.22 -16.99 0.89
C VAL A 440 -16.15 -18.04 0.24
N SER A 441 -16.26 -19.20 0.88
CA SER A 441 -17.29 -20.21 0.59
C SER A 441 -18.60 -19.98 1.37
N ASN A 442 -18.64 -18.94 2.21
CA ASN A 442 -19.75 -18.67 3.11
C ASN A 442 -20.74 -17.68 2.47
N ALA A 443 -22.01 -18.11 2.35
CA ALA A 443 -23.10 -17.28 1.86
C ALA A 443 -23.23 -15.97 2.68
N ASP A 444 -23.03 -16.03 4.00
CA ASP A 444 -23.23 -14.86 4.87
C ASP A 444 -22.23 -13.73 4.57
N VAL A 445 -20.98 -14.07 4.27
CA VAL A 445 -19.94 -13.09 3.95
C VAL A 445 -20.21 -12.43 2.60
N LEU A 446 -20.62 -13.22 1.60
CA LEU A 446 -20.99 -12.70 0.28
C LEU A 446 -22.28 -11.85 0.35
N GLU A 447 -23.28 -12.24 1.13
CA GLU A 447 -24.48 -11.42 1.36
C GLU A 447 -24.14 -10.13 2.11
N GLN A 448 -23.22 -10.17 3.08
CA GLN A 448 -22.79 -8.99 3.82
C GLN A 448 -22.06 -7.98 2.92
N GLU A 449 -21.16 -8.44 2.04
CA GLU A 449 -20.47 -7.56 1.10
C GLU A 449 -21.45 -6.92 0.11
N LEU A 450 -22.42 -7.69 -0.40
CA LEU A 450 -23.51 -7.18 -1.23
C LEU A 450 -24.32 -6.08 -0.51
N GLN A 451 -24.65 -6.28 0.76
CA GLN A 451 -25.35 -5.28 1.57
C GLN A 451 -24.49 -4.03 1.81
N ASN A 452 -23.20 -4.20 2.11
CA ASN A 452 -22.27 -3.09 2.29
C ASN A 452 -22.13 -2.27 1.01
N SER A 453 -22.06 -2.91 -0.16
CA SER A 453 -21.99 -2.26 -1.47
C SER A 453 -23.21 -1.37 -1.72
N LEU A 454 -24.41 -1.89 -1.48
CA LEU A 454 -25.66 -1.11 -1.60
C LEU A 454 -25.72 0.03 -0.58
N ALA A 455 -25.24 -0.21 0.65
CA ALA A 455 -25.25 0.81 1.69
C ALA A 455 -24.28 1.96 1.40
N LEU A 456 -23.09 1.67 0.86
CA LEU A 456 -22.12 2.69 0.42
C LEU A 456 -22.69 3.57 -0.68
N GLU A 457 -23.32 2.97 -1.70
CA GLU A 457 -23.95 3.68 -2.82
C GLU A 457 -25.08 4.63 -2.38
N ILE A 458 -25.76 4.33 -1.26
CA ILE A 458 -26.83 5.18 -0.72
C ILE A 458 -26.28 6.26 0.22
N LYS A 459 -25.25 5.94 1.00
CA LYS A 459 -24.79 6.77 2.14
C LYS A 459 -23.64 7.72 1.78
N GLU A 460 -22.76 7.34 0.87
CA GLU A 460 -21.61 8.14 0.48
C GLU A 460 -21.88 8.87 -0.84
N ASP A 461 -21.38 10.10 -0.93
CA ASP A 461 -21.30 10.83 -2.21
C ASP A 461 -20.10 10.28 -2.97
N LEU A 462 -20.32 9.18 -3.69
CA LEU A 462 -19.32 8.49 -4.47
C LEU A 462 -19.24 9.09 -5.87
N ASP A 463 -18.02 9.25 -6.37
CA ASP A 463 -17.83 9.64 -7.76
C ASP A 463 -18.25 8.50 -8.71
N ARG A 464 -18.34 8.83 -10.01
CA ARG A 464 -18.76 7.87 -11.03
C ARG A 464 -17.87 6.63 -11.06
N PHE A 465 -16.57 6.79 -10.83
CA PHE A 465 -15.63 5.69 -10.93
C PHE A 465 -15.74 4.74 -9.73
N ASP A 466 -15.86 5.29 -8.52
CA ASP A 466 -16.16 4.54 -7.29
C ASP A 466 -17.43 3.69 -7.46
N LEU A 467 -18.49 4.27 -8.06
CA LEU A 467 -19.74 3.56 -8.34
C LEU A 467 -19.55 2.42 -9.34
N GLU A 468 -18.81 2.64 -10.43
CA GLU A 468 -18.50 1.60 -11.43
C GLU A 468 -17.69 0.45 -10.79
N ILE A 469 -16.72 0.76 -9.92
CA ILE A 469 -15.96 -0.25 -9.15
C ILE A 469 -16.91 -1.10 -8.28
N LEU A 470 -17.80 -0.47 -7.51
CA LEU A 470 -18.76 -1.17 -6.65
C LEU A 470 -19.74 -2.01 -7.48
N GLN A 471 -20.21 -1.51 -8.62
CA GLN A 471 -21.10 -2.24 -9.51
C GLN A 471 -20.41 -3.49 -10.09
N VAL A 472 -19.22 -3.35 -10.66
CA VAL A 472 -18.44 -4.49 -11.21
C VAL A 472 -18.18 -5.53 -10.12
N ARG A 473 -17.74 -5.09 -8.93
CA ARG A 473 -17.49 -5.97 -7.78
C ARG A 473 -18.74 -6.77 -7.41
N ARG A 474 -19.86 -6.07 -7.23
CA ARG A 474 -21.15 -6.66 -6.85
C ARG A 474 -21.61 -7.71 -7.85
N LEU A 475 -21.57 -7.37 -9.13
CA LEU A 475 -21.98 -8.26 -10.22
C LEU A 475 -21.12 -9.52 -10.28
N HIS A 476 -19.81 -9.38 -10.08
CA HIS A 476 -18.89 -10.52 -9.98
C HIS A 476 -19.22 -11.45 -8.81
N GLN A 477 -19.77 -10.94 -7.70
CA GLN A 477 -20.12 -11.73 -6.51
C GLN A 477 -21.46 -12.46 -6.58
N LEU A 478 -22.40 -11.97 -7.39
CA LEU A 478 -23.72 -12.58 -7.50
C LEU A 478 -23.66 -14.03 -8.02
N CYS A 479 -22.71 -14.34 -8.92
CA CYS A 479 -22.56 -15.69 -9.47
C CYS A 479 -22.04 -16.71 -8.43
N PRO A 480 -20.92 -16.45 -7.71
CA PRO A 480 -20.52 -17.27 -6.56
C PRO A 480 -21.64 -17.45 -5.53
N LEU A 481 -22.35 -16.38 -5.18
CA LEU A 481 -23.46 -16.45 -4.20
C LEU A 481 -24.59 -17.36 -4.68
N ALA A 482 -24.97 -17.26 -5.97
CA ALA A 482 -25.94 -18.14 -6.57
C ALA A 482 -25.51 -19.62 -6.53
N LEU A 483 -24.24 -19.91 -6.88
CA LEU A 483 -23.69 -21.26 -6.85
C LEU A 483 -23.68 -21.84 -5.42
N VAL A 484 -23.32 -21.04 -4.42
CA VAL A 484 -23.39 -21.44 -3.01
C VAL A 484 -24.83 -21.81 -2.64
N TYR A 485 -25.82 -21.01 -3.01
CA TYR A 485 -27.22 -21.34 -2.74
C TYR A 485 -27.75 -22.55 -3.50
N LEU A 486 -27.31 -22.77 -4.75
CA LEU A 486 -27.61 -24.01 -5.48
C LEU A 486 -27.05 -25.23 -4.75
N ASN A 487 -25.80 -25.16 -4.28
CA ASN A 487 -25.16 -26.23 -3.51
C ASN A 487 -25.83 -26.46 -2.14
N ILE A 488 -26.21 -25.41 -1.43
CA ILE A 488 -27.00 -25.55 -0.20
C ILE A 488 -28.34 -26.22 -0.52
N SER A 489 -29.00 -25.84 -1.61
CA SER A 489 -30.29 -26.43 -1.99
C SER A 489 -30.22 -27.92 -2.30
N SER A 490 -29.13 -28.40 -2.90
CA SER A 490 -28.96 -29.82 -3.26
C SER A 490 -28.79 -30.71 -2.03
N THR A 491 -28.29 -30.15 -0.91
CA THR A 491 -28.15 -30.86 0.37
C THR A 491 -29.41 -30.80 1.26
N GLN A 492 -30.42 -30.00 0.90
CA GLN A 492 -31.64 -29.88 1.71
C GLN A 492 -32.64 -31.02 1.43
N GLN A 493 -33.01 -31.76 2.48
CA GLN A 493 -34.05 -32.80 2.41
C GLN A 493 -35.48 -32.23 2.44
N ARG A 494 -35.71 -31.06 3.06
CA ARG A 494 -37.04 -30.45 3.17
C ARG A 494 -37.38 -29.60 1.95
N SER A 495 -38.48 -29.94 1.26
CA SER A 495 -38.93 -29.28 0.02
C SER A 495 -39.07 -27.76 0.14
N ARG A 496 -39.64 -27.24 1.25
CA ARG A 496 -39.82 -25.80 1.48
C ARG A 496 -38.50 -25.03 1.55
N ARG A 497 -37.52 -25.52 2.32
CA ARG A 497 -36.21 -24.87 2.46
C ARG A 497 -35.41 -24.96 1.15
N ARG A 498 -35.45 -26.14 0.50
CA ARG A 498 -34.86 -26.32 -0.83
C ARG A 498 -35.38 -25.29 -1.83
N TYR A 499 -36.71 -25.10 -1.90
CA TYR A 499 -37.31 -24.13 -2.81
C TYR A 499 -36.94 -22.68 -2.48
N GLN A 500 -36.82 -22.31 -1.19
CA GLN A 500 -36.37 -20.98 -0.78
C GLN A 500 -34.95 -20.68 -1.29
N TYR A 501 -34.01 -21.62 -1.14
CA TYR A 501 -32.64 -21.45 -1.63
C TYR A 501 -32.57 -21.45 -3.16
N LEU A 502 -33.33 -22.31 -3.84
CA LEU A 502 -33.44 -22.27 -5.30
C LEU A 502 -33.95 -20.90 -5.77
N ARG A 503 -35.01 -20.36 -5.15
CA ARG A 503 -35.53 -19.03 -5.51
C ARG A 503 -34.47 -17.95 -5.36
N ARG A 504 -33.71 -17.94 -4.25
CA ARG A 504 -32.59 -17.00 -4.06
C ARG A 504 -31.52 -17.16 -5.14
N ALA A 505 -31.09 -18.40 -5.40
CA ALA A 505 -30.09 -18.68 -6.44
C ALA A 505 -30.54 -18.17 -7.82
N PHE A 506 -31.77 -18.46 -8.24
CA PHE A 506 -32.29 -17.96 -9.52
C PHE A 506 -32.40 -16.45 -9.55
N CYS A 507 -32.83 -15.80 -8.46
CA CYS A 507 -32.84 -14.32 -8.39
C CYS A 507 -31.44 -13.75 -8.66
N TYR A 508 -30.40 -14.29 -8.02
CA TYR A 508 -29.03 -13.82 -8.26
C TYR A 508 -28.53 -14.14 -9.67
N LEU A 509 -28.78 -15.33 -10.22
CA LEU A 509 -28.38 -15.64 -11.60
C LEU A 509 -29.07 -14.74 -12.65
N HIS A 510 -30.35 -14.42 -12.45
CA HIS A 510 -31.08 -13.50 -13.31
C HIS A 510 -30.56 -12.06 -13.26
N LEU A 511 -29.85 -11.69 -12.18
CA LEU A 511 -29.13 -10.42 -12.09
C LEU A 511 -27.76 -10.51 -12.76
N VAL A 512 -27.02 -11.61 -12.58
CA VAL A 512 -25.68 -11.84 -13.20
C VAL A 512 -25.74 -11.70 -14.72
N ARG A 513 -26.82 -12.18 -15.36
CA ARG A 513 -26.95 -12.16 -16.83
C ARG A 513 -26.87 -10.75 -17.43
N PHE A 514 -27.16 -9.70 -16.66
CA PHE A 514 -27.07 -8.32 -17.14
C PHE A 514 -25.66 -7.76 -17.08
N ALA A 515 -24.74 -8.46 -16.41
CA ALA A 515 -23.38 -8.01 -16.17
C ALA A 515 -22.33 -8.86 -16.87
N ASP A 516 -22.46 -10.18 -16.74
CA ASP A 516 -21.68 -11.17 -17.46
C ASP A 516 -22.67 -12.02 -18.23
N ILE A 517 -23.03 -11.53 -19.42
CA ILE A 517 -24.08 -12.13 -20.22
C ILE A 517 -23.71 -13.57 -20.60
N SER A 518 -22.43 -13.82 -20.88
CA SER A 518 -21.89 -15.13 -21.21
C SER A 518 -22.02 -16.12 -20.05
N ARG A 519 -21.36 -15.83 -18.92
CA ARG A 519 -21.34 -16.73 -17.76
C ARG A 519 -22.71 -16.82 -17.11
N GLY A 520 -23.45 -15.72 -17.05
CA GLY A 520 -24.79 -15.63 -16.48
C GLY A 520 -25.77 -16.52 -17.21
N ASN A 521 -25.90 -16.37 -18.53
CA ASN A 521 -26.83 -17.17 -19.33
C ASN A 521 -26.48 -18.66 -19.34
N LEU A 522 -25.19 -19.02 -19.47
CA LEU A 522 -24.77 -20.43 -19.41
C LEU A 522 -25.00 -21.07 -18.04
N THR A 523 -24.75 -20.33 -16.96
CA THR A 523 -25.02 -20.83 -15.60
C THR A 523 -26.53 -21.00 -15.36
N LEU A 524 -27.35 -20.06 -15.85
CA LEU A 524 -28.81 -20.17 -15.83
C LEU A 524 -29.32 -21.37 -16.62
N ALA A 525 -28.82 -21.56 -17.83
CA ALA A 525 -29.18 -22.70 -18.67
C ALA A 525 -28.84 -24.02 -17.97
N THR A 526 -27.64 -24.13 -17.41
CA THR A 526 -27.18 -25.30 -16.65
C THR A 526 -28.08 -25.56 -15.44
N ALA A 527 -28.41 -24.52 -14.66
CA ALA A 527 -29.28 -24.65 -13.51
C ALA A 527 -30.70 -25.12 -13.90
N TYR A 528 -31.27 -24.59 -14.98
CA TYR A 528 -32.58 -25.03 -15.48
C TYR A 528 -32.56 -26.47 -16.01
N TYR A 529 -31.49 -26.86 -16.72
CA TYR A 529 -31.29 -28.22 -17.20
C TYR A 529 -31.26 -29.23 -16.06
N CYS A 530 -30.45 -28.96 -15.01
CA CYS A 530 -30.36 -29.82 -13.83
C CYS A 530 -31.69 -29.95 -13.05
N LEU A 531 -32.63 -29.03 -13.24
CA LEU A 531 -33.98 -29.08 -12.65
C LEU A 531 -35.04 -29.69 -13.59
N GLY A 532 -34.65 -30.19 -14.76
CA GLY A 532 -35.55 -30.77 -15.76
C GLY A 532 -36.38 -29.74 -16.53
N ARG A 533 -36.02 -28.45 -16.48
CA ARG A 533 -36.72 -27.37 -17.20
C ARG A 533 -36.04 -27.08 -18.54
N PHE A 534 -36.15 -28.04 -19.45
CA PHE A 534 -35.39 -28.03 -20.71
C PHE A 534 -35.72 -26.85 -21.64
N GLU A 535 -36.98 -26.42 -21.72
CA GLU A 535 -37.35 -25.26 -22.55
C GLU A 535 -36.66 -23.97 -22.09
N SER A 536 -36.61 -23.74 -20.77
CA SER A 536 -35.90 -22.60 -20.20
C SER A 536 -34.40 -22.70 -20.44
N ALA A 537 -33.82 -23.89 -20.32
CA ALA A 537 -32.40 -24.10 -20.62
C ALA A 537 -32.07 -23.77 -22.08
N ILE A 538 -32.87 -24.25 -23.03
CA ILE A 538 -32.71 -23.98 -24.47
C ILE A 538 -32.83 -22.48 -24.75
N LYS A 539 -33.79 -21.79 -24.13
CA LYS A 539 -33.95 -20.34 -24.28
C LYS A 539 -32.65 -19.59 -23.95
N TYR A 540 -32.05 -19.85 -22.79
CA TYR A 540 -30.82 -19.16 -22.37
C TYR A 540 -29.59 -19.55 -23.18
N ILE A 541 -29.53 -20.77 -23.72
CA ILE A 541 -28.49 -21.18 -24.68
C ILE A 541 -28.60 -20.36 -25.97
N LYS A 542 -29.81 -20.14 -26.48
CA LYS A 542 -30.03 -19.31 -27.69
C LYS A 542 -29.68 -17.84 -27.45
N GLU A 543 -30.09 -17.27 -26.31
CA GLU A 543 -29.71 -15.90 -25.92
C GLU A 543 -28.19 -15.75 -25.83
N TYR A 544 -27.49 -16.74 -25.25
CA TYR A 544 -26.02 -16.76 -25.23
C TYR A 544 -25.42 -16.81 -26.65
N HIS A 545 -25.94 -17.67 -27.52
CA HIS A 545 -25.39 -17.84 -28.87
C HIS A 545 -25.53 -16.57 -29.72
N SER A 546 -26.68 -15.88 -29.65
CA SER A 546 -26.93 -14.62 -30.36
C SER A 546 -25.91 -13.54 -30.00
N ILE A 547 -25.40 -13.54 -28.77
CA ILE A 547 -24.47 -12.51 -28.28
C ILE A 547 -23.03 -12.83 -28.68
N LEU A 548 -22.69 -14.13 -28.77
CA LEU A 548 -21.42 -14.54 -29.37
C LEU A 548 -21.33 -14.15 -30.85
N GLU A 549 -22.45 -14.11 -31.57
CA GLU A 549 -22.47 -13.71 -32.98
C GLU A 549 -22.16 -12.22 -33.19
N GLU A 550 -22.44 -11.36 -32.21
CA GLU A 550 -22.12 -9.91 -32.27
C GLU A 550 -20.64 -9.59 -32.00
N ASN A 551 -19.89 -10.55 -31.43
CA ASN A 551 -18.47 -10.52 -31.01
C ASN A 551 -17.75 -9.15 -31.03
N LEU A 552 -18.01 -8.33 -30.01
CA LEU A 552 -17.34 -7.04 -29.80
C LEU A 552 -15.96 -7.16 -29.10
N GLY A 553 -15.50 -8.37 -28.77
CA GLY A 553 -14.32 -8.62 -27.93
C GLY A 553 -14.64 -8.55 -26.42
N PHE A 554 -13.94 -9.33 -25.61
CA PHE A 554 -14.19 -9.44 -24.16
C PHE A 554 -12.90 -9.58 -23.33
N ILE A 555 -12.98 -9.29 -22.03
CA ILE A 555 -11.93 -9.59 -21.05
C ILE A 555 -12.36 -10.81 -20.23
N TYR A 556 -11.57 -11.87 -20.33
CA TYR A 556 -11.71 -13.05 -19.51
C TYR A 556 -10.96 -12.89 -18.20
N ILE A 557 -11.66 -13.14 -17.09
CA ILE A 557 -11.10 -13.05 -15.74
C ILE A 557 -11.24 -14.43 -15.10
N SER A 558 -10.11 -15.03 -14.72
CA SER A 558 -10.17 -16.31 -14.01
C SER A 558 -10.69 -16.10 -12.59
N ALA A 559 -11.76 -16.82 -12.22
CA ALA A 559 -12.28 -16.80 -10.84
C ALA A 559 -11.34 -17.47 -9.82
N ARG A 560 -10.27 -18.17 -10.27
CA ARG A 560 -9.35 -18.93 -9.41
C ARG A 560 -7.91 -18.40 -9.43
N HIS A 561 -7.54 -17.61 -10.43
CA HIS A 561 -6.20 -17.05 -10.58
C HIS A 561 -6.33 -15.56 -10.86
N ALA A 562 -5.48 -14.72 -10.26
CA ALA A 562 -5.44 -13.29 -10.54
C ALA A 562 -4.85 -12.97 -11.93
N VAL A 563 -5.26 -13.74 -12.94
CA VAL A 563 -4.80 -13.64 -14.34
C VAL A 563 -6.03 -13.30 -15.18
N ALA A 564 -5.98 -12.12 -15.79
CA ALA A 564 -6.92 -11.69 -16.81
C ALA A 564 -6.28 -11.84 -18.19
N SER A 565 -7.08 -12.22 -19.19
CA SER A 565 -6.68 -12.27 -20.59
C SER A 565 -7.78 -11.67 -21.44
N SER A 566 -7.43 -10.90 -22.47
CA SER A 566 -8.39 -10.28 -23.39
C SER A 566 -8.50 -11.07 -24.69
N ASP A 567 -9.69 -11.07 -25.29
CA ASP A 567 -9.89 -11.48 -26.68
C ASP A 567 -9.09 -10.58 -27.65
N PRO A 568 -8.51 -11.12 -28.74
CA PRO A 568 -7.76 -10.34 -29.72
C PRO A 568 -8.52 -9.19 -30.37
N HIS A 569 -9.85 -9.22 -30.41
CA HIS A 569 -10.69 -8.16 -30.98
C HIS A 569 -11.01 -7.04 -29.98
N TYR A 570 -10.73 -7.22 -28.68
CA TYR A 570 -11.01 -6.18 -27.66
C TYR A 570 -10.25 -4.86 -27.94
N PRO A 571 -8.93 -4.86 -28.22
CA PRO A 571 -8.20 -3.63 -28.54
C PRO A 571 -8.79 -2.88 -29.74
N THR A 572 -9.19 -3.60 -30.79
CA THR A 572 -9.67 -2.98 -32.04
C THR A 572 -11.10 -2.47 -31.94
N ASN A 573 -11.94 -3.16 -31.15
CA ASN A 573 -13.38 -2.92 -31.10
C ASN A 573 -13.81 -2.03 -29.93
N ILE A 574 -13.06 -2.02 -28.83
CA ILE A 574 -13.43 -1.31 -27.59
C ILE A 574 -12.49 -0.15 -27.26
N CYS A 575 -11.17 -0.39 -27.29
CA CYS A 575 -10.17 0.61 -26.91
C CYS A 575 -10.15 1.79 -27.92
N GLY A 576 -9.90 3.00 -27.42
CA GLY A 576 -9.89 4.24 -28.20
C GLY A 576 -11.26 4.76 -28.64
N ARG A 577 -12.36 4.06 -28.28
CA ARG A 577 -13.75 4.42 -28.67
C ARG A 577 -14.60 5.00 -27.53
N GLY A 578 -13.99 5.24 -26.36
CA GLY A 578 -14.70 5.69 -25.15
C GLY A 578 -15.52 4.60 -24.46
N TRP A 579 -15.31 3.34 -24.83
CA TRP A 579 -16.06 2.19 -24.30
C TRP A 579 -15.30 1.42 -23.22
N SER A 580 -13.98 1.62 -23.11
CA SER A 580 -13.14 1.05 -22.04
C SER A 580 -13.48 1.63 -20.67
N ALA A 581 -13.05 0.93 -19.62
CA ALA A 581 -13.16 1.47 -18.26
C ALA A 581 -12.28 2.73 -18.15
N MET A 582 -11.03 2.67 -18.62
CA MET A 582 -10.11 3.82 -18.54
C MET A 582 -10.64 5.12 -19.17
N ALA A 583 -11.26 5.05 -20.36
CA ALA A 583 -11.79 6.24 -21.03
C ALA A 583 -13.06 6.81 -20.37
N ARG A 584 -13.68 6.09 -19.43
CA ARG A 584 -14.79 6.58 -18.61
C ARG A 584 -14.33 7.18 -17.27
N CYS A 585 -13.07 6.92 -16.89
CA CYS A 585 -12.49 7.29 -15.60
C CYS A 585 -11.57 8.53 -15.67
N LEU A 586 -10.94 8.75 -16.83
CA LEU A 586 -10.24 9.99 -17.20
C LEU A 586 -11.22 10.99 -17.81
#